data_AF-A0A328RYR6-F1
#
_entry.id   AF-A0A328RYR6-F1
#
_cell.length_a   1.000
_cell.length_b   1.000
_cell.length_c   1.000
_cell.angle_alpha   90.00
_cell.angle_beta   90.00
_cell.angle_gamma   90.00
#
_symmetry.space_group_name_H-M   'P 1'
#
loop_
_entity.id
_entity.type
_entity.pdbx_description
1 polymer ?
#
loop_
_entity_poly.entity_id
_entity_poly.type
_entity_poly.pdbx_seq_one_letter_code
_entity_poly.pdbx_strand_id
1 'polypeptide(L)'
;SEKTDELCVKLEEQYGIQIKTIKNEEYDVTNTSVSTYLASSFIEDNNLDDDFILINGDNVLDPKIIHNINESPYSSIIVDNAKTLNEESFKLIIKDGVILGIGKELPIAESSGEFIGVSKIINNDLEEFNELLRETIDD
;
A
#
# COMPACT_ATOMS: atom_id res chain seq x y z
N SER A 1 12.18 1.73 17.86
CA SER A 1 13.54 2.21 18.24
C SER A 1 13.31 3.37 19.17
N GLU A 2 14.14 3.61 20.19
CA GLU A 2 13.83 4.65 21.20
C GLU A 2 13.42 6.00 20.59
N LYS A 3 14.11 6.44 19.52
CA LYS A 3 13.75 7.65 18.76
C LYS A 3 12.42 7.57 18.02
N THR A 4 12.10 6.41 17.44
CA THR A 4 10.81 6.16 16.77
C THR A 4 9.69 6.25 17.80
N ASP A 5 9.88 5.61 18.95
CA ASP A 5 8.85 5.48 19.97
C ASP A 5 8.55 6.85 20.61
N GLU A 6 9.59 7.64 20.88
CA GLU A 6 9.45 9.05 21.32
C GLU A 6 8.71 9.93 20.29
N LEU A 7 8.97 9.72 18.99
CA LEU A 7 8.31 10.49 17.94
C LEU A 7 6.84 10.10 17.81
N CYS A 8 6.52 8.81 17.90
CA CYS A 8 5.15 8.30 17.89
C CYS A 8 4.32 8.96 18.99
N VAL A 9 4.79 8.95 20.25
CA VAL A 9 4.08 9.58 21.37
C VAL A 9 3.78 11.05 21.10
N LYS A 10 4.77 11.81 20.60
CA LYS A 10 4.57 13.23 20.26
C LYS A 10 3.51 13.44 19.18
N LEU A 11 3.49 12.59 18.15
CA LEU A 11 2.52 12.68 17.06
C LEU A 11 1.12 12.27 17.52
N GLU A 12 1.00 11.24 18.35
CA GLU A 12 -0.27 10.82 18.96
C GLU A 12 -0.88 11.97 19.78
N GLU A 13 -0.09 12.60 20.66
CA GLU A 13 -0.52 13.75 21.47
C GLU A 13 -0.90 14.96 20.62
N GLN A 14 -0.10 15.26 19.58
CA GLN A 14 -0.30 16.43 18.73
C GLN A 14 -1.54 16.33 17.84
N TYR A 15 -1.80 15.14 17.27
CA TYR A 15 -2.84 14.95 16.27
C TYR A 15 -4.06 14.17 16.78
N GLY A 16 -4.02 13.65 18.02
CA GLY A 16 -5.11 12.86 18.60
C GLY A 16 -5.34 11.54 17.87
N ILE A 17 -4.27 10.93 17.37
CA ILE A 17 -4.27 9.66 16.64
C ILE A 17 -3.66 8.55 17.49
N GLN A 18 -3.86 7.31 17.08
CA GLN A 18 -3.15 6.15 17.63
C GLN A 18 -2.14 5.65 16.60
N ILE A 19 -0.93 5.32 17.05
CA ILE A 19 0.15 4.84 16.20
C ILE A 19 0.61 3.49 16.73
N LYS A 20 0.44 2.46 15.90
CA LYS A 20 1.01 1.13 16.14
C LYS A 20 2.24 0.94 15.26
N THR A 21 3.40 0.68 15.88
CA THR A 21 4.60 0.27 15.16
C THR A 21 4.71 -1.25 15.11
N ILE A 22 4.94 -1.80 13.92
CA ILE A 22 5.22 -3.22 13.69
C ILE A 22 6.55 -3.28 12.94
N LYS A 23 7.45 -4.15 13.40
CA LYS A 23 8.80 -4.24 12.86
C LYS A 23 8.98 -5.54 12.10
N ASN A 24 9.39 -5.41 10.85
CA ASN A 24 10.02 -6.50 10.11
C ASN A 24 11.47 -6.64 10.60
N GLU A 25 11.77 -7.72 11.32
CA GLU A 25 13.13 -7.98 11.84
C GLU A 25 14.11 -8.38 10.73
N GLU A 26 13.61 -8.90 9.60
CA GLU A 26 14.38 -9.39 8.45
C GLU A 26 14.28 -8.43 7.26
N TYR A 27 14.08 -7.14 7.53
CA TYR A 27 13.87 -6.10 6.50
C TYR A 27 15.04 -5.95 5.52
N ASP A 28 16.24 -6.43 5.87
CA ASP A 28 17.44 -6.36 5.06
C ASP A 28 17.56 -7.51 4.05
N VAL A 29 16.81 -8.59 4.25
CA VAL A 29 16.79 -9.78 3.38
C VAL A 29 15.41 -10.06 2.77
N THR A 30 14.38 -9.31 3.15
CA THR A 30 13.01 -9.43 2.65
C THR A 30 12.60 -8.22 1.81
N ASN A 31 11.51 -8.35 1.05
CA ASN A 31 10.92 -7.26 0.29
C ASN A 31 9.80 -6.55 1.08
N THR A 32 9.18 -5.54 0.46
CA THR A 32 8.12 -4.74 1.10
C THR A 32 6.88 -5.56 1.47
N SER A 33 6.59 -6.66 0.77
CA SER A 33 5.42 -7.51 1.02
C SER A 33 5.41 -8.09 2.43
N VAL A 34 6.58 -8.44 3.01
CA VAL A 34 6.67 -8.92 4.40
C VAL A 34 6.22 -7.84 5.38
N SER A 35 6.67 -6.60 5.18
CA SER A 35 6.28 -5.50 6.07
C SER A 35 4.79 -5.18 5.95
N THR A 36 4.25 -5.26 4.73
CA THR A 36 2.81 -5.13 4.48
C THR A 36 2.02 -6.22 5.19
N TYR A 37 2.41 -7.49 5.02
CA TYR A 37 1.75 -8.64 5.64
C TYR A 37 1.72 -8.53 7.16
N LEU A 38 2.84 -8.19 7.79
CA LEU A 38 2.90 -8.00 9.25
C LEU A 38 1.90 -6.93 9.74
N ALA A 39 1.69 -5.87 8.96
CA ALA A 39 0.76 -4.81 9.31
C ALA A 39 -0.70 -5.21 9.05
N SER A 40 -1.01 -5.83 7.90
CA SER A 40 -2.37 -6.24 7.56
C SER A 40 -2.84 -7.45 8.36
N SER A 41 -1.96 -8.40 8.72
CA SER A 41 -2.29 -9.47 9.67
C SER A 41 -2.59 -8.91 11.06
N PHE A 42 -1.93 -7.83 11.50
CA PHE A 42 -2.29 -7.19 12.76
C PHE A 42 -3.70 -6.60 12.74
N ILE A 43 -4.14 -6.02 11.61
CA ILE A 43 -5.50 -5.51 11.43
C ILE A 43 -6.50 -6.67 11.53
N GLU A 44 -6.24 -7.77 10.81
CA GLU A 44 -7.06 -8.99 10.82
C GLU A 44 -7.14 -9.63 12.22
N ASP A 45 -5.99 -9.91 12.85
CA ASP A 45 -5.88 -10.59 14.15
C ASP A 45 -6.55 -9.82 15.30
N ASN A 46 -6.67 -8.51 15.16
CA ASN A 46 -7.27 -7.63 16.17
C ASN A 46 -8.70 -7.20 15.81
N ASN A 47 -9.28 -7.77 14.75
CA ASN A 47 -10.63 -7.45 14.24
C ASN A 47 -10.84 -5.94 14.10
N LEU A 48 -9.86 -5.25 13.52
CA LEU A 48 -10.00 -3.84 13.17
C LEU A 48 -10.81 -3.78 11.87
N ASP A 49 -12.14 -3.90 11.99
CA ASP A 49 -13.12 -3.96 10.89
C ASP A 49 -13.22 -2.62 10.13
N ASP A 50 -12.15 -2.20 9.45
CA ASP A 50 -12.09 -0.97 8.68
C ASP A 50 -11.25 -1.14 7.41
N ASP A 51 -11.52 -0.31 6.42
CA ASP A 51 -10.68 -0.20 5.24
C ASP A 51 -9.32 0.40 5.64
N PHE A 52 -8.25 0.06 4.94
CA PHE A 52 -6.95 0.70 5.17
C PHE A 52 -6.32 1.22 3.88
N ILE A 53 -5.53 2.28 4.03
CA ILE A 53 -4.72 2.85 2.96
C ILE A 53 -3.25 2.48 3.23
N LEU A 54 -2.63 1.80 2.28
CA LEU A 54 -1.21 1.47 2.27
C LEU A 54 -0.45 2.51 1.45
N ILE A 55 0.61 3.06 2.05
CA ILE A 55 1.42 4.11 1.44
C ILE A 55 2.90 3.77 1.62
N ASN A 56 3.69 3.90 0.56
CA ASN A 56 5.15 3.79 0.66
C ASN A 56 5.72 4.91 1.56
N GLY A 57 6.69 4.57 2.41
CA GLY A 57 7.22 5.49 3.42
C GLY A 57 7.98 6.71 2.88
N ASP A 58 8.32 6.73 1.60
CA ASP A 58 9.02 7.83 0.91
C ASP A 58 8.09 8.76 0.12
N ASN A 59 6.79 8.48 0.11
CA ASN A 59 5.81 9.28 -0.64
C ASN A 59 5.45 10.60 0.06
N VAL A 60 5.43 11.69 -0.71
CA VAL A 60 4.83 12.96 -0.34
C VAL A 60 3.66 13.23 -1.27
N LEU A 61 2.46 13.33 -0.73
CA LEU A 61 1.20 13.30 -1.48
C LEU A 61 0.36 14.54 -1.24
N ASP A 62 -0.40 14.98 -2.26
CA ASP A 62 -1.48 15.93 -2.06
C ASP A 62 -2.59 15.25 -1.23
N PRO A 63 -3.08 15.85 -0.12
CA PRO A 63 -4.16 15.28 0.69
C PRO A 63 -5.42 14.88 -0.11
N LYS A 64 -5.68 15.53 -1.26
CA LYS A 64 -6.78 15.15 -2.17
C LYS A 64 -6.65 13.73 -2.70
N ILE A 65 -5.43 13.21 -2.86
CA ILE A 65 -5.19 11.84 -3.30
C ILE A 65 -5.76 10.86 -2.26
N ILE A 66 -5.45 11.10 -0.98
CA ILE A 66 -5.95 10.29 0.15
C ILE A 66 -7.47 10.40 0.25
N HIS A 67 -8.02 11.61 0.13
CA HIS A 67 -9.47 11.79 0.14
C HIS A 67 -10.14 11.03 -1.01
N ASN A 68 -9.63 11.16 -2.23
CA ASN A 68 -10.24 10.54 -3.41
C ASN A 68 -10.20 9.01 -3.36
N ILE A 69 -9.10 8.40 -2.93
CA ILE A 69 -9.03 6.94 -2.82
C ILE A 69 -9.92 6.41 -1.70
N ASN A 70 -10.06 7.16 -0.61
CA ASN A 70 -10.91 6.79 0.52
C ASN A 70 -12.39 6.66 0.12
N GLU A 71 -12.88 7.53 -0.77
CA GLU A 71 -14.25 7.50 -1.29
C GLU A 71 -14.53 6.31 -2.23
N SER A 72 -13.50 5.58 -2.68
CA SER A 72 -13.70 4.40 -3.52
C SER A 72 -14.33 3.25 -2.72
N PRO A 73 -15.41 2.63 -3.20
CA PRO A 73 -16.03 1.48 -2.52
C PRO A 73 -15.29 0.16 -2.80
N TYR A 74 -14.18 0.19 -3.53
CA TYR A 74 -13.41 -0.98 -3.93
C TYR A 74 -11.96 -0.87 -3.44
N SER A 75 -11.30 -2.01 -3.28
CA SER A 75 -9.84 -2.02 -3.23
C SER A 75 -9.29 -1.35 -4.49
N SER A 76 -8.39 -0.39 -4.29
CA SER A 76 -8.02 0.59 -5.31
C SER A 76 -6.55 0.94 -5.21
N ILE A 77 -5.99 1.51 -6.28
CA ILE A 77 -4.64 2.07 -6.29
C ILE A 77 -4.64 3.44 -6.96
N ILE A 78 -3.64 4.26 -6.64
CA ILE A 78 -3.39 5.50 -7.35
C ILE A 78 -2.40 5.27 -8.50
N VAL A 79 -2.74 5.85 -9.64
CA VAL A 79 -1.99 5.73 -10.88
C VAL A 79 -1.59 7.12 -11.36
N ASP A 80 -0.31 7.33 -11.63
CA ASP A 80 0.18 8.47 -12.39
C ASP A 80 0.13 8.14 -13.88
N ASN A 81 -0.74 8.83 -14.61
CA ASN A 81 -0.90 8.70 -16.06
C ASN A 81 -0.34 9.89 -16.84
N ALA A 82 0.33 10.83 -16.18
CA ALA A 82 0.91 12.03 -16.79
C ALA A 82 2.41 11.85 -17.05
N LYS A 83 3.11 11.11 -16.19
CA LYS A 83 4.55 10.85 -16.31
C LYS A 83 4.85 9.95 -17.51
N THR A 84 5.96 10.24 -18.20
CA THR A 84 6.50 9.35 -19.24
C THR A 84 7.03 8.08 -18.60
N LEU A 85 6.43 6.95 -18.95
CA LEU A 85 6.84 5.63 -18.48
C LEU A 85 8.21 5.24 -19.03
N ASN A 86 8.95 4.49 -18.21
CA ASN A 86 10.23 3.88 -18.59
C ASN A 86 10.31 2.45 -18.04
N GLU A 87 11.43 1.77 -18.30
CA GLU A 87 11.64 0.38 -17.88
C GLU A 87 11.49 0.18 -16.36
N GLU A 88 11.92 1.15 -15.55
CA GLU A 88 11.81 1.07 -14.09
C GLU A 88 10.41 1.35 -13.56
N SER A 89 9.52 1.92 -14.37
CA SER A 89 8.15 2.21 -13.96
C SER A 89 7.39 0.93 -13.59
N PHE A 90 6.65 0.96 -12.50
CA PHE A 90 5.73 -0.12 -12.15
C PHE A 90 4.42 0.08 -12.93
N LYS A 91 4.36 -0.47 -14.14
CA LYS A 91 3.35 -0.13 -15.14
C LYS A 91 2.05 -0.86 -14.86
N LEU A 92 0.96 -0.32 -15.41
CA LEU A 92 -0.37 -0.93 -15.33
C LEU A 92 -1.05 -0.98 -16.68
N ILE A 93 -1.85 -2.02 -16.92
CA ILE A 93 -2.83 -2.06 -18.01
C ILE A 93 -4.22 -1.97 -17.37
N ILE A 94 -4.96 -0.92 -17.69
CA ILE A 94 -6.28 -0.66 -17.11
C ILE A 94 -7.33 -0.63 -18.22
N LYS A 95 -8.44 -1.34 -18.00
CA LYS A 95 -9.59 -1.34 -18.91
C LYS A 95 -10.87 -1.24 -18.12
N ASP A 96 -11.72 -0.28 -18.48
CA ASP A 96 -13.03 -0.07 -17.86
C ASP A 96 -12.99 0.05 -16.33
N GLY A 97 -11.91 0.63 -15.80
CA GLY A 97 -11.67 0.80 -14.35
C GLY A 97 -11.05 -0.40 -13.64
N VAL A 98 -10.74 -1.49 -14.35
CA VAL A 98 -10.17 -2.72 -13.80
C VAL A 98 -8.71 -2.86 -14.22
N ILE A 99 -7.86 -3.27 -13.27
CA ILE A 99 -6.45 -3.60 -13.53
C ILE A 99 -6.39 -4.98 -14.17
N LEU A 100 -5.87 -5.06 -15.39
CA LEU A 100 -5.68 -6.32 -16.13
C LEU A 100 -4.24 -6.83 -16.07
N GLY A 101 -3.30 -5.95 -15.70
CA GLY A 101 -1.89 -6.30 -15.55
C GLY A 101 -1.16 -5.22 -14.75
N ILE A 102 -0.18 -5.66 -13.98
CA ILE A 102 0.69 -4.81 -13.18
C ILE A 102 2.10 -5.39 -13.17
N GLY A 103 3.12 -4.57 -13.39
CA GLY A 103 4.51 -5.05 -13.37
C GLY A 103 5.50 -4.17 -14.13
N LYS A 104 6.80 -4.44 -13.96
CA LYS A 104 7.87 -3.69 -14.64
C LYS A 104 8.09 -4.19 -16.07
N GLU A 105 7.76 -5.44 -16.34
CA GLU A 105 7.93 -6.14 -17.60
C GLU A 105 6.85 -5.83 -18.64
N LEU A 106 5.79 -5.11 -18.26
CA LEU A 106 4.71 -4.76 -19.18
C LEU A 106 5.20 -3.81 -20.30
N PRO A 107 4.72 -3.97 -21.55
CA PRO A 107 5.05 -3.06 -22.63
C PRO A 107 4.57 -1.63 -22.33
N ILE A 108 5.47 -0.65 -22.44
CA ILE A 108 5.14 0.78 -22.24
C ILE A 108 3.99 1.21 -23.16
N ALA A 109 3.98 0.77 -24.41
CA ALA A 109 2.97 1.15 -25.40
C ALA A 109 1.54 0.68 -25.07
N GLU A 110 1.41 -0.35 -24.23
CA GLU A 110 0.12 -0.91 -23.80
C GLU A 110 -0.28 -0.43 -22.40
N SER A 111 0.63 0.27 -21.71
CA SER A 111 0.46 0.67 -20.32
C SER A 111 -0.34 1.97 -20.19
N SER A 112 -1.24 2.01 -19.20
CA SER A 112 -2.11 3.14 -18.88
C SER A 112 -1.49 4.15 -17.91
N GLY A 113 -0.43 3.77 -17.20
CA GLY A 113 0.25 4.62 -16.22
C GLY A 113 1.18 3.83 -15.29
N GLU A 114 1.62 4.48 -14.22
CA GLU A 114 2.53 3.95 -13.20
C GLU A 114 1.85 3.90 -11.82
N PHE A 115 2.03 2.81 -11.10
CA PHE A 115 1.62 2.71 -9.70
C PHE A 115 2.57 3.55 -8.85
N ILE A 116 2.03 4.47 -8.05
CA ILE A 116 2.83 5.41 -7.26
C ILE A 116 2.97 5.02 -5.78
N GLY A 117 2.66 3.79 -5.39
CA GLY A 117 2.84 3.35 -4.00
C GLY A 117 1.74 3.82 -3.05
N VAL A 118 0.50 3.98 -3.54
CA VAL A 118 -0.68 4.28 -2.73
C VAL A 118 -1.81 3.35 -3.13
N SER A 119 -2.27 2.52 -2.19
CA SER A 119 -3.39 1.61 -2.38
C SER A 119 -4.38 1.70 -1.22
N LYS A 120 -5.63 1.32 -1.48
CA LYS A 120 -6.68 1.09 -0.50
C LYS A 120 -7.08 -0.37 -0.59
N ILE A 121 -7.20 -1.03 0.54
CA ILE A 121 -7.78 -2.36 0.66
C ILE A 121 -9.04 -2.23 1.51
N ILE A 122 -10.15 -2.71 0.98
CA ILE A 122 -11.41 -2.72 1.72
C ILE A 122 -11.45 -3.91 2.69
N ASN A 123 -12.16 -3.78 3.80
CA ASN A 123 -12.22 -4.82 4.83
C ASN A 123 -12.63 -6.20 4.29
N ASN A 124 -13.54 -6.23 3.31
CA ASN A 124 -14.00 -7.48 2.69
C ASN A 124 -12.90 -8.24 1.93
N ASP A 125 -11.84 -7.57 1.51
CA ASP A 125 -10.74 -8.15 0.74
C ASP A 125 -9.53 -8.48 1.64
N LEU A 126 -9.58 -8.17 2.95
CA LEU A 126 -8.44 -8.28 3.86
C LEU A 126 -7.94 -9.73 4.02
N GLU A 127 -8.83 -10.69 4.18
CA GLU A 127 -8.49 -12.12 4.32
C GLU A 127 -7.75 -12.62 3.07
N GLU A 128 -8.35 -12.43 1.88
CA GLU A 128 -7.74 -12.83 0.60
C GLU A 128 -6.41 -12.07 0.34
N PHE A 129 -6.34 -10.79 0.69
CA PHE A 129 -5.12 -10.00 0.60
C PHE A 129 -3.97 -10.58 1.44
N ASN A 130 -4.26 -11.00 2.68
CA ASN A 130 -3.27 -11.62 3.56
C ASN A 130 -2.85 -13.02 3.07
N GLU A 131 -3.78 -13.80 2.52
CA GLU A 131 -3.47 -15.10 1.92
C GLU A 131 -2.49 -14.96 0.74
N LEU A 132 -2.77 -14.04 -0.20
CA LEU A 132 -1.92 -13.78 -1.36
C LEU A 132 -0.52 -13.27 -0.97
N LEU A 133 -0.45 -12.40 0.05
CA LEU A 133 0.84 -11.93 0.57
C LEU A 133 1.64 -13.08 1.16
N ARG A 134 1.02 -13.97 1.93
CA ARG A 134 1.69 -15.14 2.53
C ARG A 134 2.28 -16.04 1.45
N GLU A 135 1.53 -16.34 0.40
CA GLU A 135 2.02 -17.13 -0.75
C GLU A 135 3.25 -16.47 -1.40
N THR A 136 3.21 -15.15 -1.59
CA THR A 136 4.32 -14.39 -2.18
C THR A 136 5.57 -14.35 -1.29
N ILE A 137 5.41 -14.48 0.03
CA ILE A 137 6.51 -14.46 1.00
C ILE A 137 7.17 -15.84 1.12
N ASP A 138 6.40 -16.91 0.95
CA ASP A 138 6.87 -18.29 1.03
C ASP A 138 7.59 -18.77 -0.25
N ASP A 139 7.44 -18.05 -1.37
CA ASP A 139 8.12 -18.26 -2.66
C ASP A 139 9.58 -17.74 -2.70
#